data_AF-A0A654DUW5-F1
#
_entry.id   AF-A0A654DUW5-F1
#
_cell.length_a   1.000
_cell.length_b   1.000
_cell.length_c   1.000
_cell.angle_alpha   90.00
_cell.angle_beta   90.00
_cell.angle_gamma   90.00
#
_symmetry.space_group_name_H-M   'P 1'
#
loop_
_entity.id
_entity.type
_entity.pdbx_description
1 polymer ?
#
loop_
_entity_poly.entity_id
_entity_poly.type
_entity_poly.pdbx_seq_one_letter_code
_entity_poly.pdbx_strand_id
1 'polypeptide(L)' 'MKQLVRLLILAGVLSSCASLKPYERQYVDDPEMQMDFDNGVRFSNYVHSIREGATPAGAPKSSGGCGCN' A
#
# COMPACT_ATOMS: atom_id res chain seq x y z
N MET A 1 7.05 -33.22 -19.17
CA MET A 1 7.82 -33.03 -17.91
C MET A 1 8.21 -31.57 -17.65
N LYS A 2 8.88 -30.86 -18.57
CA LYS A 2 9.28 -29.45 -18.36
C LYS A 2 8.12 -28.48 -18.03
N GLN A 3 6.94 -28.69 -18.61
CA GLN A 3 5.75 -27.86 -18.34
C GLN A 3 5.19 -28.09 -16.93
N LEU A 4 5.19 -29.33 -16.43
CA LEU A 4 4.75 -29.66 -15.07
C LEU A 4 5.67 -29.02 -14.02
N VAL A 5 6.99 -29.02 -14.25
CA VAL A 5 7.95 -28.36 -13.36
C VAL A 5 7.69 -26.86 -13.25
N ARG A 6 7.41 -26.18 -14.39
CA ARG A 6 7.08 -24.75 -14.39
C ARG A 6 5.80 -24.44 -13.61
N LEU A 7 4.78 -25.28 -13.78
CA LEU A 7 3.48 -25.13 -13.11
C LEU A 7 3.60 -25.31 -11.60
N LEU A 8 4.46 -26.25 -11.17
CA LEU A 8 4.73 -26.53 -9.77
C LEU A 8 5.53 -25.41 -9.09
N ILE A 9 6.50 -24.82 -9.80
CA ILE A 9 7.23 -23.63 -9.34
C ILE A 9 6.27 -22.44 -9.18
N LEU A 10 5.40 -22.20 -10.17
CA LEU A 10 4.44 -21.09 -10.12
C LEU A 10 3.48 -21.25 -8.92
N ALA A 11 2.94 -22.45 -8.72
CA ALA A 11 2.06 -22.72 -7.58
C ALA A 11 2.74 -22.47 -6.21
N GLY A 12 4.03 -22.79 -6.07
CA GLY A 12 4.78 -22.56 -4.83
C GLY A 12 5.02 -21.08 -4.49
N VAL A 13 5.12 -20.20 -5.50
CA VAL A 13 5.30 -18.76 -5.26
C VAL A 13 3.99 -18.11 -4.80
N LEU A 14 2.85 -18.56 -5.36
CA LEU A 14 1.54 -18.03 -4.98
C LEU A 14 1.08 -18.45 -3.58
N SER A 15 1.66 -19.50 -3.00
CA SER A 15 1.28 -19.98 -1.65
C SER A 15 1.90 -19.21 -0.48
N SER A 16 2.75 -18.20 -0.72
CA SER A 16 3.38 -17.46 0.39
C SER A 16 2.48 -16.42 1.07
N CYS A 17 1.30 -16.14 0.51
CA CYS A 17 0.35 -15.20 1.11
C CYS A 17 -0.34 -15.84 2.33
N ALA A 18 0.09 -15.46 3.53
CA ALA A 18 -0.46 -15.94 4.79
C ALA A 18 -1.35 -14.88 5.46
N SER A 19 -2.49 -15.31 6.00
CA SER A 19 -3.34 -14.44 6.84
C SER A 19 -2.77 -14.37 8.25
N LEU A 20 -2.44 -13.16 8.71
CA LEU A 20 -1.94 -12.91 10.05
C LEU A 20 -3.08 -12.86 11.06
N LYS A 21 -2.85 -13.45 12.24
CA LYS A 21 -3.80 -13.32 13.34
C LYS A 21 -3.77 -11.87 13.85
N PRO A 22 -4.89 -11.35 14.41
CA PRO A 22 -4.96 -9.94 14.82
C PRO A 22 -3.83 -9.49 15.76
N TYR A 23 -3.37 -10.37 16.65
CA TYR A 23 -2.30 -10.07 17.60
C TYR A 23 -0.88 -10.15 17.01
N GLU A 24 -0.69 -10.78 15.84
CA GLU A 24 0.60 -10.82 15.15
C GLU A 24 0.86 -9.52 14.38
N ARG A 25 -0.19 -8.74 14.10
CA ARG A 25 -0.10 -7.47 13.38
C ARG A 25 0.75 -6.43 14.12
N GLN A 26 0.83 -6.49 15.45
CA GLN A 26 1.70 -5.61 16.24
C GLN A 26 3.19 -5.66 15.84
N TYR A 27 3.63 -6.77 15.22
CA TYR A 27 5.02 -6.95 14.78
C TYR A 27 5.25 -6.51 13.32
N VAL A 28 4.18 -6.25 12.58
CA VAL A 28 4.19 -5.88 11.16
C VAL A 28 3.72 -4.43 10.97
N ASP A 29 2.84 -3.95 11.84
CA ASP A 29 2.33 -2.58 11.85
C ASP A 29 3.45 -1.61 12.25
N ASP A 30 4.00 -0.92 11.27
CA ASP A 30 4.94 0.18 11.48
C ASP A 30 4.16 1.47 11.80
N PRO A 31 4.44 2.17 12.92
CA PRO A 31 3.83 3.46 13.23
C PRO A 31 3.98 4.51 12.10
N GLU A 32 5.05 4.47 11.32
CA GLU A 32 5.26 5.37 10.18
C GLU A 32 4.33 5.06 8.99
N MET A 33 3.84 3.82 8.88
CA MET A 33 2.86 3.42 7.86
C MET A 33 1.41 3.77 8.23
N GLN A 34 1.20 4.42 9.37
CA GLN A 34 -0.13 4.90 9.75
C GLN A 34 -0.60 5.95 8.73
N MET A 35 -1.83 5.77 8.26
CA MET A 35 -2.47 6.67 7.30
C MET A 35 -3.02 7.92 8.00
N ASP A 36 -2.25 8.47 8.94
CA ASP A 36 -2.54 9.73 9.60
C ASP A 36 -1.43 10.73 9.26
N PHE A 37 -1.82 12.00 9.15
CA PHE A 37 -0.93 13.04 8.70
C PHE A 37 -0.80 14.11 9.77
N ASP A 38 0.38 14.23 10.35
CA ASP A 38 0.73 15.40 11.15
C ASP A 38 0.79 16.68 10.28
N ASN A 39 0.97 17.83 10.91
CA ASN A 39 0.99 19.12 10.21
C ASN A 39 2.14 19.26 9.21
N GLY A 40 3.31 18.67 9.46
CA GLY A 40 4.46 18.70 8.57
C GLY A 40 4.23 17.83 7.33
N VAL A 41 3.73 16.62 7.52
CA VAL A 41 3.39 15.70 6.43
C VAL A 41 2.25 16.27 5.58
N ARG A 42 1.25 16.91 6.19
CA ARG A 42 0.20 17.64 5.45
C ARG A 42 0.76 18.74 4.56
N PHE A 43 1.73 19.51 5.04
CA PHE A 43 2.37 20.55 4.24
C PHE A 43 3.16 19.94 3.06
N SER A 44 3.94 18.88 3.30
CA SER A 44 4.67 18.20 2.22
C SER A 44 3.73 17.63 1.16
N ASN A 45 2.65 16.96 1.59
CA ASN A 45 1.62 16.43 0.71
C ASN A 45 0.90 17.52 -0.09
N TYR A 46 0.65 18.68 0.53
CA TYR A 46 0.14 19.83 -0.20
C TYR A 46 1.10 20.26 -1.31
N VAL A 47 2.40 20.37 -1.01
CA VAL A 47 3.42 20.69 -2.02
C VAL A 47 3.42 19.67 -3.17
N HIS A 48 3.40 18.37 -2.88
CA HIS A 48 3.33 17.33 -3.92
C HIS A 48 2.02 17.39 -4.71
N SER A 49 0.88 17.65 -4.07
CA SER A 49 -0.40 17.78 -4.78
C SER A 49 -0.41 18.92 -5.77
N ILE A 50 0.14 20.08 -5.40
CA ILE A 50 0.14 21.27 -6.26
C ILE A 50 1.21 21.19 -7.35
N ARG A 51 2.35 20.53 -7.08
CA ARG A 51 3.48 20.48 -8.03
C ARG A 51 3.46 19.25 -8.95
N GLU A 52 2.99 18.12 -8.46
CA GLU A 52 3.06 16.81 -9.14
C GLU A 52 1.67 16.21 -9.40
N GLY A 53 0.60 16.82 -8.89
CA GLY A 53 -0.74 16.22 -8.95
C GLY A 53 -0.89 14.97 -8.10
N ALA A 54 0.05 14.72 -7.18
CA ALA A 54 0.05 13.54 -6.32
C ALA A 54 -1.10 13.61 -5.30
N THR A 55 -1.80 12.50 -5.09
CA THR A 55 -2.78 12.35 -4.02
C THR A 55 -2.25 11.31 -3.03
N PRO A 56 -1.96 11.68 -1.77
CA PRO A 56 -1.51 10.71 -0.79
C PRO A 56 -2.65 9.74 -0.46
N ALA A 57 -2.30 8.47 -0.29
CA ALA A 57 -3.27 7.44 0.05
C ALA A 57 -3.95 7.78 1.40
N GLY A 58 -5.28 7.65 1.48
CA GLY A 58 -6.06 8.01 2.68
C GLY A 58 -6.44 9.49 2.83
N ALA A 59 -5.91 10.41 2.03
CA ALA A 59 -6.37 11.81 2.08
C ALA A 59 -7.81 11.97 1.58
N PRO A 60 -8.58 12.92 2.16
CA PRO A 60 -9.91 13.22 1.67
C PRO A 60 -9.83 13.63 0.20
N LYS A 61 -10.59 12.94 -0.65
CA LYS A 61 -10.63 13.23 -2.09
C LYS A 61 -11.07 14.69 -2.28
N SER A 62 -10.17 15.54 -2.78
CA SER A 62 -10.41 16.98 -2.87
C SER A 62 -11.41 17.39 -3.96
N SER A 63 -11.73 16.53 -4.94
CA SER A 63 -12.83 16.68 -5.91
C SER A 63 -12.63 15.64 -7.03
N GLY A 64 -13.68 15.39 -7.82
CA GLY A 64 -13.81 14.28 -8.78
C GLY A 64 -12.86 14.28 -9.99
N GLY A 65 -11.55 14.17 -9.75
CA GLY A 65 -10.60 13.66 -10.74
C GLY A 65 -10.66 12.14 -10.84
N CYS A 66 -10.02 11.58 -11.88
CA CYS A 66 -9.92 10.13 -12.17
C CYS A 66 -9.11 9.42 -11.08
N GLY A 67 -9.64 9.36 -9.86
CA GLY A 67 -8.97 8.90 -8.65
C GLY A 67 -8.45 7.48 -8.81
N CYS A 68 -7.22 7.37 -9.29
CA CYS A 68 -6.44 6.16 -9.24
C CYS A 68 -6.13 5.92 -7.76
N ASN A 69 -6.87 4.96 -7.19
CA ASN A 69 -6.35 4.09 -6.13
C ASN A 69 -5.36 3.11 -6.78
#